data_AF-A0A926E460-F1
#
_entry.id   AF-A0A926E460-F1
#
_cell.length_a   1.000
_cell.length_b   1.000
_cell.length_c   1.000
_cell.angle_alpha   90.00
_cell.angle_beta   90.00
_cell.angle_gamma   90.00
#
_symmetry.space_group_name_H-M   'P 1'
#
loop_
_entity.id
_entity.type
_entity.pdbx_description
1 polymer ?
#
loop_
_entity_poly.entity_id
_entity_poly.type
_entity_poly.pdbx_seq_one_letter_code
_entity_poly.pdbx_strand_id
1 'polypeptide(L)'
;MDVIRAEETRYNIHKTASSYQLAGDYCAAEKIYRDALLIYPNKPGMILGLAGVLALQGNSEEAVELIERGLPLSINEKQKATARAVLCFLYLKCGKVKKANDLAETLPHTRESREVIQPLIAKGLDQDEINKSIKNILIGH
;
A
#
# COMPACT_ATOMS: atom_id res chain seq x y z
N MET A 1 -3.01 -20.19 21.98
CA MET A 1 -3.11 -18.83 22.56
C MET A 1 -2.37 -17.76 21.73
N ASP A 2 -1.62 -18.14 20.70
CA ASP A 2 -0.59 -17.29 20.06
C ASP A 2 -1.08 -16.42 18.90
N VAL A 3 -2.21 -16.79 18.28
CA VAL A 3 -2.80 -16.04 17.17
C VAL A 3 -3.40 -14.69 17.60
N ILE A 4 -4.04 -14.64 18.77
CA ILE A 4 -4.69 -13.42 19.30
C ILE A 4 -3.63 -12.36 19.65
N ARG A 5 -2.52 -12.76 20.28
CA ARG A 5 -1.39 -11.85 20.59
C ARG A 5 -0.73 -11.32 19.32
N ALA A 6 -0.59 -12.15 18.30
CA ALA A 6 -0.06 -11.75 17.01
C ALA A 6 -1.01 -10.81 16.25
N GLU A 7 -2.33 -10.97 16.40
CA GLU A 7 -3.34 -10.05 15.85
C GLU A 7 -3.31 -8.68 16.51
N GLU A 8 -3.28 -8.67 17.84
CA GLU A 8 -3.20 -7.44 18.64
C GLU A 8 -1.94 -6.66 18.33
N THR A 9 -0.79 -7.36 18.20
CA THR A 9 0.48 -6.73 17.85
C THR A 9 0.41 -6.09 16.46
N ARG A 10 -0.16 -6.79 15.46
CA ARG A 10 -0.36 -6.24 14.10
C ARG A 10 -1.25 -5.00 14.09
N TYR A 11 -2.34 -5.03 14.85
CA TYR A 11 -3.23 -3.90 14.98
C TYR A 11 -2.51 -2.70 15.61
N ASN A 12 -1.74 -2.94 16.68
CA ASN A 12 -0.98 -1.88 17.34
C ASN A 12 0.12 -1.29 16.44
N ILE A 13 0.85 -2.12 15.69
CA ILE A 13 1.85 -1.69 14.70
C ILE A 13 1.19 -0.77 13.67
N HIS A 14 0.06 -1.20 13.09
CA HIS A 14 -0.64 -0.42 12.08
C HIS A 14 -1.18 0.90 12.64
N LYS A 15 -1.74 0.90 13.85
CA LYS A 15 -2.20 2.11 14.56
C LYS A 15 -1.05 3.09 14.83
N THR A 16 0.08 2.56 15.29
CA THR A 16 1.28 3.36 15.59
C THR A 16 1.84 3.98 14.31
N ALA A 17 2.00 3.18 13.26
CA ALA A 17 2.49 3.64 11.96
C ALA A 17 1.55 4.67 11.33
N SER A 18 0.23 4.46 11.41
CA SER A 18 -0.77 5.43 10.93
C SER A 18 -0.67 6.76 11.68
N SER A 19 -0.43 6.74 12.99
CA SER A 19 -0.20 7.95 13.78
C SER A 19 1.04 8.73 13.30
N TYR A 20 2.14 8.03 13.02
CA TYR A 20 3.34 8.64 12.45
C TYR A 20 3.10 9.18 11.03
N GLN A 21 2.33 8.48 10.18
CA GLN A 21 1.94 8.97 8.86
C GLN A 21 1.07 10.23 8.92
N LEU A 22 0.23 10.36 9.95
CA LEU A 22 -0.57 11.56 10.21
C LEU A 22 0.29 12.71 10.74
N ALA A 23 1.30 12.41 11.55
CA ALA A 23 2.30 13.38 12.04
C ALA A 23 3.25 13.86 10.93
N GLY A 24 3.32 13.15 9.79
CA GLY A 24 4.27 13.43 8.71
C GLY A 24 5.63 12.74 8.87
N ASP A 25 5.81 12.00 9.96
CA ASP A 25 7.02 11.24 10.29
C ASP A 25 7.04 9.88 9.57
N TYR A 26 7.18 9.90 8.25
CA TYR A 26 7.22 8.67 7.46
C TYR A 26 8.42 7.77 7.79
N CYS A 27 9.56 8.36 8.18
CA CYS A 27 10.75 7.60 8.59
C CYS A 27 10.49 6.74 9.84
N ALA A 28 9.73 7.28 10.81
CA ALA A 28 9.34 6.53 12.00
C ALA A 28 8.35 5.42 11.63
N ALA A 29 7.35 5.70 10.78
CA ALA A 29 6.40 4.71 10.30
C ALA A 29 7.10 3.54 9.55
N GLU A 30 8.10 3.85 8.73
CA GLU A 30 8.90 2.86 8.01
C GLU A 30 9.61 1.91 8.99
N LYS A 31 10.28 2.46 10.01
CA LYS A 31 10.94 1.65 11.04
C LYS A 31 9.98 0.71 11.76
N ILE A 32 8.78 1.19 12.10
CA ILE A 32 7.76 0.39 12.78
C ILE A 32 7.33 -0.81 11.92
N TYR A 33 7.07 -0.60 10.62
CA TYR A 33 6.73 -1.70 9.72
C TYR A 33 7.90 -2.63 9.44
N ARG A 34 9.13 -2.12 9.41
CA ARG A 34 10.34 -2.91 9.16
C ARG A 34 10.66 -3.81 10.35
N ASP A 35 10.51 -3.32 11.57
CA ASP A 35 10.59 -4.12 12.80
C ASP A 35 9.50 -5.20 12.82
N ALA A 36 8.27 -4.83 12.42
CA ALA A 36 7.18 -5.77 12.27
C ALA A 36 7.47 -6.88 11.24
N LEU A 37 8.15 -6.58 10.14
CA LEU A 37 8.55 -7.55 9.13
C LEU A 37 9.68 -8.47 9.60
N LEU A 38 10.53 -8.06 10.55
CA LEU A 38 11.50 -8.97 11.17
C LEU A 38 10.79 -10.07 11.96
N ILE A 39 9.68 -9.72 12.62
CA ILE A 39 8.86 -10.67 13.38
C ILE A 39 7.91 -11.45 12.46
N TYR A 40 7.38 -10.80 11.42
CA TYR A 40 6.38 -11.33 10.51
C TYR A 40 6.75 -11.13 9.02
N PRO A 41 7.79 -11.81 8.51
CA PRO A 41 8.36 -11.55 7.18
C PRO A 41 7.44 -11.88 5.99
N ASN A 42 6.36 -12.64 6.21
CA ASN A 42 5.43 -13.09 5.17
C ASN A 42 4.01 -12.55 5.36
N LYS A 43 3.84 -11.38 5.99
CA LYS A 43 2.51 -10.79 6.20
C LYS A 43 2.21 -9.67 5.19
N PRO A 44 1.22 -9.85 4.29
CA PRO A 44 0.92 -8.89 3.23
C PRO A 44 0.45 -7.54 3.76
N GLY A 45 -0.26 -7.51 4.90
CA GLY A 45 -0.71 -6.25 5.50
C GLY A 45 0.44 -5.36 5.99
N MET A 46 1.54 -5.95 6.48
CA MET A 46 2.72 -5.19 6.92
C MET A 46 3.51 -4.69 5.71
N ILE A 47 3.65 -5.53 4.69
CA ILE A 47 4.29 -5.19 3.41
C ILE A 47 3.55 -4.02 2.73
N LEU A 48 2.21 -4.07 2.72
CA LEU A 48 1.35 -3.02 2.16
C LEU A 48 1.52 -1.70 2.92
N GLY A 49 1.53 -1.75 4.25
CA GLY A 49 1.77 -0.58 5.09
C GLY A 49 3.14 0.05 4.83
N LEU A 50 4.21 -0.76 4.79
CA LEU A 50 5.56 -0.29 4.50
C LEU A 50 5.67 0.33 3.11
N ALA A 51 5.18 -0.35 2.08
CA ALA A 51 5.21 0.15 0.71
C ALA A 51 4.44 1.48 0.57
N GLY A 52 3.31 1.61 1.27
CA GLY A 52 2.56 2.85 1.36
C GLY A 52 3.36 4.01 1.96
N VAL A 53 4.09 3.75 3.04
CA VAL A 53 4.97 4.75 3.68
C VAL A 53 6.13 5.13 2.76
N LEU A 54 6.79 4.14 2.14
CA LEU A 54 7.87 4.35 1.18
C LEU A 54 7.40 5.16 -0.03
N ALA A 55 6.18 4.90 -0.51
CA ALA A 55 5.55 5.69 -1.56
C ALA A 55 5.50 7.17 -1.16
N LEU A 56 5.05 7.47 0.06
CA LEU A 56 4.94 8.84 0.58
C LEU A 56 6.32 9.50 0.80
N GLN A 57 7.35 8.72 1.14
CA GLN A 57 8.74 9.20 1.24
C GLN A 57 9.37 9.51 -0.13
N GLY A 58 8.74 9.08 -1.23
CA GLY A 58 9.29 9.22 -2.59
C GLY A 58 10.01 7.98 -3.09
N ASN A 59 10.23 6.97 -2.24
CA ASN A 59 10.84 5.68 -2.56
C ASN A 59 9.87 4.74 -3.28
N SER A 60 9.36 5.22 -4.42
CA SER A 60 8.28 4.55 -5.16
C SER A 60 8.74 3.24 -5.80
N GLU A 61 10.01 3.15 -6.18
CA GLU A 61 10.59 1.93 -6.77
C GLU A 61 10.68 0.79 -5.74
N GLU A 62 11.20 1.08 -4.55
CA GLU A 62 11.28 0.09 -3.47
C GLU A 62 9.88 -0.36 -3.01
N ALA A 63 8.92 0.58 -2.98
CA ALA A 63 7.52 0.27 -2.68
C ALA A 63 6.89 -0.69 -3.71
N VAL A 64 7.21 -0.56 -5.00
CA VAL A 64 6.75 -1.47 -6.07
C VAL A 64 7.27 -2.88 -5.79
N GLU A 65 8.57 -3.03 -5.56
CA GLU A 65 9.19 -4.35 -5.32
C GLU A 65 8.62 -5.04 -4.07
N LEU A 66 8.39 -4.27 -3.00
CA LEU A 66 7.75 -4.78 -1.79
C LEU A 66 6.35 -5.32 -2.06
N ILE A 67 5.51 -4.56 -2.75
CA ILE A 67 4.15 -5.00 -3.07
C ILE A 67 4.16 -6.21 -4.00
N GLU A 68 5.02 -6.24 -5.02
CA GLU A 68 5.12 -7.38 -5.94
C GLU A 68 5.50 -8.67 -5.19
N ARG A 69 6.37 -8.57 -4.19
CA ARG A 69 6.72 -9.71 -3.29
C ARG A 69 5.58 -10.07 -2.34
N GLY A 70 4.80 -9.09 -1.87
CA GLY A 70 3.67 -9.29 -0.96
C GLY A 70 2.39 -9.80 -1.62
N LEU A 71 2.20 -9.53 -2.91
CA LEU A 71 1.04 -9.93 -3.69
C LEU A 71 0.77 -11.45 -3.67
N PRO A 72 1.76 -12.34 -3.95
CA PRO A 72 1.55 -13.79 -3.89
C PRO A 72 1.30 -14.31 -2.46
N LEU A 73 1.77 -13.57 -1.43
CA LEU A 73 1.57 -13.92 -0.03
C LEU A 73 0.18 -13.55 0.51
N SER A 74 -0.58 -12.78 -0.26
CA SER A 74 -1.92 -12.35 0.10
C SER A 74 -2.92 -13.48 -0.07
N ILE A 75 -3.56 -13.89 1.03
CA ILE A 75 -4.57 -14.97 1.00
C ILE A 75 -5.94 -14.41 0.66
N ASN A 76 -6.21 -13.14 1.01
CA ASN A 76 -7.52 -12.53 0.86
C ASN A 76 -7.64 -11.71 -0.43
N GLU A 77 -8.73 -11.89 -1.18
CA GLU A 77 -8.99 -11.14 -2.42
C GLU A 77 -9.07 -9.62 -2.17
N LYS A 78 -9.63 -9.20 -1.03
CA LYS A 78 -9.64 -7.77 -0.65
C LYS A 78 -8.22 -7.22 -0.46
N GLN A 79 -7.35 -7.97 0.19
CA GLN A 79 -5.95 -7.54 0.40
C GLN A 79 -5.18 -7.49 -0.92
N LYS A 80 -5.40 -8.46 -1.81
CA LYS A 80 -4.84 -8.43 -3.16
C LYS A 80 -5.34 -7.23 -3.97
N ALA A 81 -6.62 -6.89 -3.86
CA ALA A 81 -7.19 -5.72 -4.53
C ALA A 81 -6.55 -4.42 -4.01
N THR A 82 -6.41 -4.26 -2.70
CA THR A 82 -5.72 -3.09 -2.12
C THR A 82 -4.26 -3.02 -2.54
N ALA A 83 -3.54 -4.14 -2.51
CA ALA A 83 -2.14 -4.20 -2.95
C ALA A 83 -1.99 -3.83 -4.43
N ARG A 84 -2.83 -4.37 -5.32
CA ARG A 84 -2.85 -4.01 -6.74
C ARG A 84 -3.20 -2.54 -6.95
N ALA A 85 -4.15 -1.99 -6.19
CA ALA A 85 -4.51 -0.58 -6.27
C ALA A 85 -3.33 0.33 -5.91
N VAL A 86 -2.65 0.07 -4.79
CA VAL A 86 -1.43 0.79 -4.39
C VAL A 86 -0.33 0.64 -5.44
N LEU A 87 -0.16 -0.55 -6.02
CA LEU A 87 0.80 -0.81 -7.09
C LEU A 87 0.51 0.00 -8.36
N CYS A 88 -0.76 0.15 -8.76
CA CYS A 88 -1.15 1.03 -9.87
C CYS A 88 -0.71 2.48 -9.62
N PHE A 89 -0.97 3.02 -8.43
CA PHE A 89 -0.56 4.38 -8.07
C PHE A 89 0.96 4.56 -8.07
N LEU A 90 1.68 3.56 -7.56
CA LEU A 90 3.14 3.55 -7.60
C LEU A 90 3.69 3.53 -9.02
N TYR A 91 3.08 2.74 -9.91
CA TYR A 91 3.47 2.74 -11.33
C TYR A 91 3.19 4.08 -12.00
N LEU A 92 2.09 4.76 -11.67
CA LEU A 92 1.83 6.12 -12.13
C LEU A 92 2.92 7.09 -11.64
N LYS A 93 3.30 7.00 -10.36
CA LYS A 93 4.35 7.85 -9.77
C LYS A 93 5.73 7.61 -10.41
N CYS A 94 6.00 6.38 -10.84
CA CYS A 94 7.20 5.99 -11.58
C CYS A 94 7.12 6.33 -13.09
N GLY A 95 6.02 6.93 -13.57
CA GLY A 95 5.81 7.24 -14.99
C GLY A 95 5.48 6.02 -15.87
N LYS A 96 5.28 4.85 -15.28
CA LYS A 96 4.96 3.58 -15.97
C LYS A 96 3.45 3.45 -16.21
N VAL A 97 2.85 4.45 -16.85
CA VAL A 97 1.39 4.56 -17.07
C VAL A 97 0.81 3.34 -17.81
N LYS A 98 1.55 2.78 -18.77
CA LYS A 98 1.12 1.56 -19.50
C LYS A 98 0.94 0.35 -18.57
N LYS A 99 1.90 0.11 -17.67
CA LYS A 99 1.82 -0.97 -16.69
C LYS A 99 0.71 -0.71 -15.66
N ALA A 100 0.51 0.54 -15.27
CA ALA A 100 -0.58 0.92 -14.36
C ALA A 100 -1.96 0.63 -14.97
N ASN A 101 -2.17 0.92 -16.25
CA ASN A 101 -3.42 0.62 -16.97
C ASN A 101 -3.66 -0.88 -17.09
N ASP A 102 -2.66 -1.64 -17.55
CA ASP A 102 -2.76 -3.10 -17.67
C ASP A 102 -3.14 -3.74 -16.32
N LEU A 103 -2.45 -3.32 -15.25
CA LEU A 103 -2.77 -3.77 -13.90
C LEU A 103 -4.18 -3.35 -13.46
N ALA A 104 -4.63 -2.13 -13.80
CA ALA A 104 -5.98 -1.63 -13.51
C ALA A 104 -7.08 -2.42 -14.22
N GLU A 105 -6.80 -2.97 -15.41
CA GLU A 105 -7.73 -3.80 -16.17
C GLU A 105 -7.85 -5.22 -15.59
N THR A 106 -6.76 -5.74 -15.00
CA THR A 106 -6.76 -7.06 -14.33
C THR A 106 -7.36 -7.05 -12.93
N LEU A 107 -7.62 -5.87 -12.36
CA LEU A 107 -8.29 -5.73 -11.06
C LEU A 107 -9.76 -6.19 -11.19
N PRO A 108 -10.26 -7.01 -10.23
CA PRO A 108 -11.66 -7.41 -10.24
C PRO A 108 -12.57 -6.17 -10.20
N HIS A 109 -13.78 -6.28 -10.76
CA HIS A 109 -14.84 -5.26 -10.70
C HIS A 109 -15.40 -5.07 -9.28
N THR A 110 -14.55 -5.00 -8.27
CA THR A 110 -14.91 -4.45 -6.98
C THR A 110 -14.98 -2.94 -7.16
N ARG A 111 -16.17 -2.38 -6.93
CA ARG A 111 -16.59 -0.99 -7.22
C ARG A 111 -15.64 0.11 -6.75
N GLU A 112 -14.74 -0.19 -5.81
CA GLU A 112 -13.81 0.77 -5.23
C GLU A 112 -12.44 0.83 -5.90
N SER A 113 -12.01 -0.21 -6.64
CA SER A 113 -10.66 -0.22 -7.22
C SER A 113 -10.66 0.17 -8.70
N ARG A 114 -11.41 -0.51 -9.56
CA ARG A 114 -11.38 -0.22 -11.00
C ARG A 114 -11.99 1.14 -11.34
N GLU A 115 -13.14 1.47 -10.77
CA GLU A 115 -13.87 2.73 -11.04
C GLU A 115 -13.15 3.96 -10.49
N VAL A 116 -12.30 3.80 -9.48
CA VAL A 116 -11.49 4.88 -8.91
C VAL A 116 -10.16 5.00 -9.66
N ILE A 117 -9.47 3.89 -9.93
CA ILE A 117 -8.13 3.88 -10.53
C ILE A 117 -8.16 4.31 -12.02
N GLN A 118 -9.10 3.82 -12.83
CA GLN A 118 -9.14 4.13 -14.27
C GLN A 118 -9.26 5.64 -14.60
N PRO A 119 -10.21 6.39 -14.03
CA PRO A 119 -10.29 7.83 -14.28
C PRO A 119 -9.09 8.60 -13.70
N LEU A 120 -8.51 8.10 -12.61
CA LEU A 120 -7.31 8.67 -12.01
C LEU A 120 -6.10 8.55 -12.96
N ILE A 121 -5.89 7.37 -13.56
CA ILE A 121 -4.86 7.16 -14.59
C ILE A 121 -5.10 8.08 -15.79
N ALA A 122 -6.34 8.20 -16.26
CA ALA A 122 -6.69 9.03 -17.42
C ALA A 122 -6.51 10.54 -17.15
N LYS A 123 -6.69 10.99 -15.91
CA LYS A 123 -6.54 12.40 -15.51
C LYS A 123 -5.08 12.85 -15.46
N GLY A 124 -4.12 11.92 -15.34
CA GLY A 124 -2.70 12.24 -15.20
C GLY A 124 -2.42 13.01 -13.91
N LEU A 125 -2.48 12.32 -12.77
CA LEU A 125 -2.32 12.94 -11.46
C LEU A 125 -0.89 13.41 -11.20
N ASP A 126 -0.81 14.54 -10.51
CA ASP A 126 0.41 15.02 -9.89
C ASP A 126 0.85 14.12 -8.72
N GLN A 127 2.15 14.16 -8.38
CA GLN A 127 2.70 13.32 -7.32
C GLN A 127 1.99 13.52 -5.98
N ASP A 128 1.57 14.75 -5.68
CA ASP A 128 0.83 15.10 -4.45
C ASP A 128 -0.54 14.41 -4.38
N GLU A 129 -1.28 14.39 -5.49
CA GLU A 129 -2.61 13.78 -5.56
C GLU A 129 -2.52 12.25 -5.51
N ILE A 130 -1.46 11.67 -6.08
CA ILE A 130 -1.14 10.24 -5.93
C ILE A 130 -0.88 9.92 -4.46
N ASN A 131 -0.08 10.74 -3.77
CA ASN A 131 0.21 10.55 -2.34
C ASN A 131 -1.06 10.62 -1.49
N LYS A 132 -1.96 11.58 -1.76
CA LYS A 132 -3.27 11.67 -1.08
C LYS A 132 -4.13 10.44 -1.35
N SER A 133 -4.14 9.94 -2.58
CA SER A 133 -4.90 8.73 -2.96
C SER A 133 -4.40 7.49 -2.21
N ILE A 134 -3.07 7.29 -2.17
CA ILE A 134 -2.43 6.21 -1.40
C ILE A 134 -2.75 6.36 0.09
N LYS A 135 -2.67 7.57 0.64
CA LYS A 135 -3.00 7.86 2.04
C LYS A 135 -4.47 7.52 2.35
N ASN A 136 -5.40 7.88 1.46
CA ASN A 136 -6.82 7.58 1.63
C ASN A 136 -7.09 6.07 1.67
N ILE A 137 -6.41 5.30 0.81
CA ILE A 137 -6.57 3.84 0.72
C ILE A 137 -5.98 3.12 1.95
N LEU A 138 -4.88 3.65 2.50
CA LEU A 138 -4.20 3.02 3.63
C LEU A 138 -4.77 3.42 4.99
N ILE A 139 -5.18 4.68 5.14
CA ILE A 139 -5.63 5.22 6.42
C ILE A 139 -7.15 5.09 6.56
N GLY A 140 -7.92 5.10 5.47
CA GLY A 140 -9.38 5.02 5.46
C GLY A 140 -10.00 6.19 6.22
N HIS A 141 -10.48 7.22 5.50
CA HIS A 141 -11.22 8.32 6.10
C HIS A 141 -12.72 8.03 6.16
#